data_AF-E9T093-F1
#
_entry.id   AF-E9T093-F1
#
_cell.length_a   1.000
_cell.length_b   1.000
_cell.length_c   1.000
_cell.angle_alpha   90.00
_cell.angle_beta   90.00
_cell.angle_gamma   90.00
#
_symmetry.space_group_name_H-M   'P 1'
#
loop_
_entity.id
_entity.type
_entity.pdbx_description
1 polymer ?
#
loop_
_entity_poly.entity_id
_entity_poly.type
_entity_poly.pdbx_seq_one_letter_code
_entity_poly.pdbx_strand_id
1 'polypeptide(L)'
;MSFPLERSAPENDLGLDDNPQSWLMHCGYLLPTCVLPGCRQPVAAVGEPCHGCRAAFGDMLQPADSPQLTAHQIAARDRPVEHAYARRGFA
;
A
#
# COMPACT_ATOMS: atom_id res chain seq x y z
N MET A 1 8.33 19.11 -46.19
CA MET A 1 9.45 18.41 -45.51
C MET A 1 9.93 19.38 -44.42
N SER A 2 9.85 19.16 -43.11
CA SER A 2 9.47 18.05 -42.24
C SER A 2 9.03 18.63 -40.87
N PHE A 3 8.09 17.96 -40.19
CA PHE A 3 7.96 17.99 -38.73
C PHE A 3 8.93 16.92 -38.16
N PRO A 4 9.48 17.04 -36.92
CA PRO A 4 8.64 16.97 -35.72
C PRO A 4 9.07 17.80 -34.49
N LEU A 5 8.04 18.15 -33.70
CA LEU A 5 8.11 18.40 -32.26
C LEU A 5 8.22 17.03 -31.55
N GLU A 6 9.43 16.56 -31.27
CA GLU A 6 9.64 15.46 -30.33
C GLU A 6 9.77 16.02 -28.91
N ARG A 7 8.65 15.96 -28.19
CA ARG A 7 8.60 16.10 -26.74
C ARG A 7 9.12 14.79 -26.16
N SER A 8 10.41 14.71 -25.88
CA SER A 8 10.98 13.61 -25.10
C SER A 8 10.29 13.58 -23.74
N ALA A 9 9.63 12.45 -23.44
CA ALA A 9 9.16 12.13 -22.11
C ALA A 9 10.37 12.09 -21.14
N PRO A 10 10.22 12.44 -19.86
CA PRO A 10 11.21 12.01 -18.89
C PRO A 10 11.08 10.49 -18.78
N GLU A 11 12.08 9.81 -19.33
CA GLU A 11 12.41 8.44 -18.98
C GLU A 11 12.37 8.26 -17.46
N ASN A 12 11.81 7.13 -17.03
CA ASN A 12 11.83 6.68 -15.65
C ASN A 12 13.30 6.56 -15.20
N ASP A 13 13.85 7.68 -14.74
CA ASP A 13 15.05 7.76 -13.94
C ASP A 13 14.65 7.24 -12.56
N LEU A 14 14.50 5.91 -12.46
CA LEU A 14 14.58 5.20 -11.20
C LEU A 14 16.04 5.32 -10.74
N GLY A 15 16.40 6.54 -10.32
CA GLY A 15 17.65 6.85 -9.65
C GLY A 15 17.70 5.99 -8.40
N LEU A 16 18.24 4.79 -8.55
CA LEU A 16 18.58 3.91 -7.45
C LEU A 16 19.81 4.56 -6.82
N ASP A 17 19.58 5.46 -5.88
CA ASP A 17 20.66 6.08 -5.14
C ASP A 17 21.41 4.98 -4.37
N ASP A 18 22.72 4.82 -4.65
CA ASP A 18 23.63 3.91 -3.96
C ASP A 18 23.91 4.34 -2.49
N ASN A 19 22.96 4.99 -1.83
CA ASN A 19 23.08 5.39 -0.43
C ASN A 19 22.56 4.27 0.48
N PRO A 20 23.39 3.48 1.17
CA PRO A 20 22.93 2.33 1.97
C PRO A 20 21.89 2.69 3.06
N GLN A 21 21.77 3.96 3.45
CA GLN A 21 20.72 4.43 4.37
C GLN A 21 19.34 4.56 3.71
N SER A 22 19.23 4.79 2.39
CA SER A 22 17.96 4.83 1.66
C SER A 22 17.35 3.44 1.46
N TRP A 23 18.19 2.41 1.37
CA TRP A 23 17.80 1.00 1.31
C TRP A 23 17.19 0.54 2.63
N LEU A 24 17.75 0.99 3.77
CA LEU A 24 17.15 0.76 5.09
C LEU A 24 15.75 1.39 5.22
N MET A 25 15.50 2.52 4.55
CA MET A 25 14.17 3.16 4.50
C MET A 25 13.22 2.48 3.49
N HIS A 26 13.74 1.91 2.40
CA HIS A 26 12.93 1.20 1.40
C HIS A 26 12.53 -0.22 1.84
N CYS A 27 13.31 -0.91 2.67
CA CYS A 27 12.92 -2.23 3.19
C CYS A 27 11.63 -2.20 4.01
N GLY A 28 11.31 -1.06 4.66
CA GLY A 28 10.04 -0.86 5.36
C GLY A 28 8.83 -0.73 4.43
N TYR A 29 9.04 -0.47 3.13
CA TYR A 29 8.00 -0.37 2.11
C TYR A 29 7.74 -1.70 1.38
N LEU A 30 8.69 -2.64 1.45
CA LEU A 30 8.59 -3.95 0.78
C LEU A 30 7.67 -4.93 1.52
N LEU A 31 7.52 -4.77 2.84
CA LEU A 31 6.69 -5.63 3.66
C LEU A 31 5.31 -4.99 3.87
N PRO A 32 4.23 -5.77 3.82
CA PRO A 32 2.91 -5.27 4.18
C PRO A 32 2.87 -4.84 5.65
N THR A 33 1.94 -3.93 5.96
CA THR A 33 1.69 -3.48 7.34
C THR A 33 0.56 -4.28 7.97
N CYS A 34 0.56 -4.33 9.31
CA CYS A 34 -0.48 -4.95 10.11
C CYS A 34 -1.89 -4.53 9.66
N VAL A 35 -2.80 -5.51 9.55
CA VAL A 35 -4.19 -5.27 9.10
C VAL A 35 -5.01 -4.40 10.04
N LEU A 36 -4.62 -4.28 11.32
CA LEU A 36 -5.38 -3.50 12.29
C LEU A 36 -5.13 -1.98 12.11
N PRO A 37 -6.21 -1.18 12.06
CA PRO A 37 -6.09 0.26 11.84
C PRO A 37 -5.25 0.93 12.94
N GLY A 38 -4.34 1.81 12.52
CA GLY A 38 -3.43 2.53 13.41
C GLY A 38 -2.15 1.77 13.78
N CYS A 39 -2.03 0.48 13.47
CA CYS A 39 -0.80 -0.28 13.68
C CYS A 39 0.09 -0.24 12.42
N ARG A 40 1.36 0.19 12.58
CA ARG A 40 2.34 0.28 11.47
C ARG A 40 3.42 -0.81 11.53
N GLN A 41 3.21 -1.85 12.33
CA GLN A 41 4.18 -2.95 12.43
C GLN A 41 4.22 -3.73 11.10
N PRO A 42 5.41 -4.03 10.55
CA PRO A 42 5.54 -4.85 9.36
C PRO A 42 5.10 -6.29 9.65
N VAL A 43 4.49 -6.94 8.66
CA VAL A 43 4.03 -8.33 8.72
C VAL A 43 4.47 -9.09 7.46
N ALA A 44 4.39 -10.42 7.51
CA ALA A 44 4.85 -11.26 6.40
C ALA A 44 3.85 -11.30 5.23
N ALA A 45 2.55 -11.26 5.52
CA ALA A 45 1.50 -11.31 4.51
C ALA A 45 0.44 -10.21 4.72
N VAL A 46 -0.11 -9.73 3.59
CA VAL A 46 -1.24 -8.78 3.59
C VAL A 46 -2.41 -9.40 4.35
N GLY A 47 -3.07 -8.61 5.18
CA GLY A 47 -4.22 -9.07 5.96
C GLY A 47 -3.87 -9.76 7.28
N GLU A 48 -2.58 -9.92 7.62
CA GLU A 48 -2.20 -10.48 8.91
C GLU A 48 -2.12 -9.43 10.03
N PRO A 49 -2.60 -9.77 11.24
CA PRO A 49 -2.31 -9.00 12.45
C PRO A 49 -0.88 -9.30 12.94
N CYS A 50 -0.16 -8.31 13.43
CA CYS A 50 1.16 -8.52 14.04
C CYS A 50 1.06 -9.28 15.38
N HIS A 51 2.18 -9.79 15.90
CA HIS A 51 2.21 -10.53 17.17
C HIS A 51 1.63 -9.71 18.35
N GLY A 52 1.97 -8.43 18.46
CA GLY A 52 1.45 -7.56 19.52
C GLY A 52 -0.08 -7.41 19.48
N CYS A 53 -0.65 -7.22 18.28
CA CYS A 53 -2.09 -7.17 18.09
C CYS A 53 -2.75 -8.52 18.38
N ARG A 54 -2.15 -9.64 17.96
CA ARG A 54 -2.65 -10.97 18.29
C ARG A 54 -2.68 -11.20 19.81
N ALA A 55 -1.64 -10.79 20.53
CA ALA A 55 -1.58 -10.92 21.98
C ALA A 55 -2.58 -10.00 22.70
N ALA A 56 -2.76 -8.76 22.23
CA ALA A 56 -3.65 -7.79 22.86
C ALA A 56 -5.13 -8.10 22.65
N PHE A 57 -5.51 -8.55 21.45
CA PHE A 57 -6.91 -8.76 21.09
C PHE A 57 -7.34 -10.23 21.18
N GLY A 58 -6.42 -11.18 21.04
CA GLY A 58 -6.68 -12.61 21.19
C GLY A 58 -7.91 -13.07 20.39
N ASP A 59 -8.86 -13.69 21.09
CA ASP A 59 -10.08 -14.27 20.52
C ASP A 59 -11.08 -13.24 19.95
N MET A 60 -10.87 -11.94 20.21
CA MET A 60 -11.66 -10.90 19.55
C MET A 60 -11.31 -10.77 18.06
N LEU A 61 -10.13 -11.23 17.65
CA LEU A 61 -9.75 -11.30 16.24
C LEU A 61 -10.42 -12.51 15.60
N GLN A 62 -11.59 -12.28 14.99
CA GLN A 62 -12.28 -13.32 14.25
C GLN A 62 -11.73 -13.36 12.81
N PRO A 63 -11.27 -14.53 12.33
CA PRO A 63 -10.97 -14.68 10.91
C PRO A 63 -12.25 -14.43 10.10
N ALA A 64 -12.12 -13.71 9.00
CA ALA A 64 -13.24 -13.56 8.09
C ALA A 64 -13.46 -14.90 7.36
N ASP A 65 -14.71 -15.39 7.34
CA ASP A 65 -15.08 -16.59 6.56
C ASP A 65 -14.94 -16.38 5.04
N SER A 66 -14.79 -15.13 4.62
CA SER A 66 -14.54 -14.78 3.23
C SER A 66 -13.05 -14.89 2.89
N PRO A 67 -12.70 -15.39 1.69
CA PRO A 67 -11.33 -15.34 1.18
C PRO A 67 -10.74 -13.93 1.26
N GLN A 68 -9.44 -13.83 1.52
CA GLN A 68 -8.74 -12.55 1.44
C GLN A 68 -8.93 -11.94 0.06
N LEU A 69 -9.29 -10.66 0.02
CA LEU A 69 -9.41 -9.92 -1.22
C LEU A 69 -8.03 -9.71 -1.84
N THR A 70 -7.93 -9.93 -3.16
CA THR A 70 -6.73 -9.55 -3.92
C THR A 70 -6.58 -8.03 -3.94
N ALA A 71 -5.37 -7.53 -4.19
CA ALA A 71 -5.13 -6.08 -4.33
C ALA A 71 -6.07 -5.41 -5.34
N HIS A 72 -6.40 -6.08 -6.44
CA HIS A 72 -7.37 -5.59 -7.42
C HIS A 72 -8.80 -5.53 -6.86
N GLN A 73 -9.23 -6.53 -6.10
CA GLN A 73 -10.55 -6.55 -5.46
C GLN A 73 -10.67 -5.46 -4.39
N ILE A 74 -9.59 -5.22 -3.64
CA ILE A 74 -9.50 -4.11 -2.67
C ILE A 74 -9.64 -2.77 -3.41
N ALA A 75 -8.86 -2.54 -4.46
CA ALA A 75 -8.96 -1.30 -5.25
C ALA A 75 -10.36 -1.09 -5.86
N ALA A 76 -10.99 -2.16 -6.35
CA ALA A 76 -12.35 -2.09 -6.87
C ALA A 76 -13.39 -1.74 -5.79
N ARG A 77 -13.23 -2.29 -4.58
CA ARG A 77 -14.07 -2.00 -3.41
C ARG A 77 -13.87 -0.56 -2.92
N ASP A 78 -12.65 -0.05 -2.94
CA ASP A 78 -12.29 1.23 -2.32
C ASP A 78 -12.59 2.44 -3.26
N ARG A 79 -12.55 2.24 -4.58
CA ARG A 79 -12.81 3.28 -5.60
C ARG A 79 -14.09 4.11 -5.39
N PRO A 80 -15.27 3.54 -5.07
CA PRO A 80 -16.48 4.33 -4.83
C PRO A 80 -16.36 5.26 -3.61
N VAL A 81 -15.63 4.83 -2.58
CA VAL A 81 -15.39 5.60 -1.35
C VAL A 81 -14.48 6.77 -1.66
N GLU A 82 -13.37 6.55 -2.36
CA GLU A 82 -12.47 7.60 -2.82
C GLU A 82 -13.21 8.69 -3.62
N HIS A 83 -14.05 8.28 -4.59
CA HIS A 83 -14.88 9.22 -5.35
C HIS A 83 -15.85 10.01 -4.45
N ALA A 84 -16.42 9.40 -3.42
CA ALA A 84 -17.31 10.08 -2.50
C ALA A 84 -16.59 11.11 -1.63
N TYR A 85 -15.38 10.81 -1.14
CA TYR A 85 -14.55 11.75 -0.38
C TYR A 85 -14.03 12.90 -1.24
N ALA A 86 -13.62 12.62 -2.49
CA ALA A 86 -13.22 13.66 -3.44
C ALA A 86 -14.35 14.67 -3.69
N ARG A 87 -15.59 14.21 -3.85
CA ARG A 87 -16.77 15.09 -3.99
C ARG A 87 -17.06 15.94 -2.75
N ARG A 88 -16.63 15.50 -1.57
CA ARG A 88 -16.81 16.22 -0.30
C ARG A 88 -15.66 17.19 0.01
N GLY A 89 -14.62 17.23 -0.81
CA GLY A 89 -13.48 18.15 -0.64
C GLY A 89 -12.48 17.74 0.44
N PHE A 90 -12.41 16.45 0.78
CA PHE A 90 -11.45 15.90 1.75
C PHE A 90 -10.18 15.29 1.10
N ALA A 91 -10.02 15.47 -0.21
CA ALA A 91 -8.90 14.93 -0.99
C ALA A 91 -7.69 15.87 -1.00
#